data_AF-A0A970CKT4-F1
#
_entry.id   AF-A0A970CKT4-F1
#
_cell.length_a   1.000
_cell.length_b   1.000
_cell.length_c   1.000
_cell.angle_alpha   90.00
_cell.angle_beta   90.00
_cell.angle_gamma   90.00
#
_symmetry.space_group_name_H-M   'P 1'
#
loop_
_entity.id
_entity.type
_entity.pdbx_description
1 polymer ?
#
loop_
_entity_poly.entity_id
_entity_poly.type
_entity_poly.pdbx_seq_one_letter_code
_entity_poly.pdbx_strand_id
1 'polypeptide(L)'
;MRKMWDKLEETSHLFDYWHKELAVRHYYRMEFDIDYKVTLENAKQIELLYRSLYMVNRPQDFFTLIVPNLNKTFALDWLKSAPQAIIINFLEFLPTYILKLKPEIEKLLFLVHIFRPDHKLYFKAIINLLNDEECQFLINKTANQDFRHILKHRQDYLKLEQKHILYGIDLNNALPTIQGDKIQLLTSTINNLHNNINERRLTNYPALLIIIEQLFAIGLVPDSLILFLTVYDNYLAEDKPINEDIKANLMKNFNKEARQILPMYALLRQPLAFNFCHSFYKIHLTNLTPDLSSLAYLKIYEKFTSVTTDFNNALIGIMPDINIIAIERPLEPPLLYEGELTQGYTEKRFYEILYLAKNKLTSLPHEAFITLEFLRNLLKYDYISTIINKDILATMYLDLFRWCPNSLFINEEIVTDLSQHTSSVIRDELEKIIKLKTYYANNLILTDLKEKPDLIKNDELRKLILTTEFMGGL
;
A
#
# COMPACT_ATOMS: atom_id res chain seq x y z
N MET A 1 -31.33 -15.02 -24.07
CA MET A 1 -32.70 -15.28 -23.60
C MET A 1 -33.69 -14.74 -24.62
N ARG A 2 -34.76 -15.47 -25.00
CA ARG A 2 -35.70 -15.06 -26.07
C ARG A 2 -36.57 -13.90 -25.60
N LYS A 3 -36.53 -12.77 -26.30
CA LYS A 3 -37.40 -11.61 -26.09
C LYS A 3 -38.84 -11.99 -26.48
N MET A 4 -39.73 -12.25 -25.51
CA MET A 4 -41.11 -12.67 -25.82
C MET A 4 -41.99 -11.58 -26.43
N TRP A 5 -41.56 -10.31 -26.36
CA TRP A 5 -42.26 -9.21 -27.02
C TRP A 5 -42.13 -9.24 -28.56
N ASP A 6 -41.18 -9.99 -29.11
CA ASP A 6 -41.06 -10.20 -30.57
C ASP A 6 -42.26 -11.00 -31.13
N LYS A 7 -43.04 -11.66 -30.26
CA LYS A 7 -44.27 -12.37 -30.62
C LYS A 7 -45.49 -11.45 -30.77
N LEU A 8 -45.35 -10.16 -30.48
CA LEU A 8 -46.39 -9.14 -30.66
C LEU A 8 -46.30 -8.55 -32.08
N GLU A 9 -46.57 -9.36 -33.10
CA GLU A 9 -46.77 -8.85 -34.47
C GLU A 9 -48.05 -8.00 -34.54
N GLU A 10 -48.09 -6.99 -35.42
CA GLU A 10 -49.28 -6.15 -35.66
C GLU A 10 -50.41 -6.97 -36.28
N THR A 11 -51.21 -7.61 -35.43
CA THR A 11 -52.44 -8.30 -35.86
C THR A 11 -53.55 -7.29 -36.11
N SER A 12 -54.26 -7.42 -37.24
CA SER A 12 -55.41 -6.58 -37.61
C SER A 12 -56.62 -6.70 -36.66
N HIS A 13 -56.63 -7.71 -35.78
CA HIS A 13 -57.69 -7.94 -34.79
C HIS A 13 -57.25 -7.58 -33.36
N LEU A 14 -57.99 -6.66 -32.73
CA LEU A 14 -57.73 -6.12 -31.38
C LEU A 14 -57.72 -7.20 -30.29
N PHE A 15 -58.65 -8.16 -30.37
CA PHE A 15 -58.78 -9.22 -29.36
C PHE A 15 -57.59 -10.19 -29.36
N ASP A 16 -57.07 -10.52 -30.54
CA ASP A 16 -55.90 -11.39 -30.69
C ASP A 16 -54.64 -10.71 -30.14
N TYR A 17 -54.51 -9.41 -30.38
CA TYR A 17 -53.44 -8.61 -29.80
C TYR A 17 -53.48 -8.63 -28.27
N TRP A 18 -54.66 -8.40 -27.67
CA TRP A 18 -54.81 -8.44 -26.20
C TRP A 18 -54.53 -9.82 -25.62
N HIS A 19 -54.95 -10.90 -26.28
CA HIS A 19 -54.69 -12.25 -25.81
C HIS A 19 -53.18 -12.57 -25.82
N LYS A 20 -52.48 -12.20 -26.90
CA LYS A 20 -51.02 -12.32 -27.00
C LYS A 20 -50.30 -11.45 -25.97
N GLU A 21 -50.72 -10.20 -25.78
CA GLU A 21 -50.15 -9.29 -24.78
C GLU A 21 -50.31 -9.85 -23.37
N LEU A 22 -51.48 -10.39 -23.03
CA LEU A 22 -51.75 -10.95 -21.71
C LEU A 22 -50.86 -12.17 -21.42
N ALA A 23 -50.63 -13.03 -22.41
CA ALA A 23 -49.70 -14.15 -22.30
C ALA A 23 -48.26 -13.68 -22.04
N VAL A 24 -47.81 -12.62 -22.73
CA VAL A 24 -46.49 -12.01 -22.52
C VAL A 24 -46.38 -11.37 -21.14
N ARG A 25 -47.42 -10.67 -20.67
CA ARG A 25 -47.45 -10.13 -19.29
C ARG A 25 -47.39 -11.24 -18.25
N HIS A 26 -48.09 -12.36 -18.47
CA HIS A 26 -48.06 -13.51 -17.56
C HIS A 26 -46.66 -14.12 -17.46
N TYR A 27 -45.97 -14.28 -18.60
CA TYR A 27 -44.58 -14.74 -18.64
C TYR A 27 -43.65 -13.84 -17.80
N TYR A 28 -43.71 -12.51 -18.00
CA TYR A 28 -42.89 -11.58 -17.23
C TYR A 28 -43.19 -11.59 -15.72
N ARG A 29 -44.42 -11.96 -15.33
CA ARG A 29 -44.81 -12.03 -13.92
C ARG A 29 -44.32 -13.30 -13.22
N MET A 30 -44.39 -14.44 -13.92
CA MET A 30 -44.22 -15.77 -13.32
C MET A 30 -42.89 -16.44 -13.63
N GLU A 31 -42.38 -16.29 -14.86
CA GLU A 31 -41.28 -17.12 -15.39
C GLU A 31 -40.01 -16.33 -15.69
N PHE A 32 -40.05 -15.00 -15.63
CA PHE A 32 -38.93 -14.15 -16.03
C PHE A 32 -37.91 -13.97 -14.91
N ASP A 33 -36.71 -14.51 -15.14
CA ASP A 33 -35.49 -14.19 -14.39
C ASP A 33 -34.80 -12.98 -15.01
N ILE A 34 -34.30 -12.06 -14.17
CA ILE A 34 -33.86 -10.73 -14.59
C ILE A 34 -32.50 -10.83 -15.29
N ASP A 35 -32.50 -10.67 -16.61
CA ASP A 35 -31.26 -10.49 -17.37
C ASP A 35 -30.92 -8.99 -17.52
N TYR A 36 -29.81 -8.57 -16.92
CA TYR A 36 -29.32 -7.19 -16.96
C TYR A 36 -28.93 -6.69 -18.37
N LYS A 37 -28.92 -7.56 -19.38
CA LYS A 37 -28.55 -7.23 -20.77
C LYS A 37 -29.74 -6.96 -21.69
N VAL A 38 -30.95 -6.83 -21.17
CA VAL A 38 -32.14 -6.53 -21.97
C VAL A 38 -32.02 -5.15 -22.64
N THR A 39 -32.00 -5.16 -23.98
CA THR A 39 -32.07 -3.94 -24.80
C THR A 39 -33.50 -3.68 -25.28
N LEU A 40 -34.06 -2.54 -24.88
CA LEU A 40 -35.37 -2.06 -25.32
C LEU A 40 -35.25 -1.29 -26.63
N GLU A 41 -36.25 -1.37 -27.49
CA GLU A 41 -36.24 -0.80 -28.84
C GLU A 41 -37.25 0.35 -29.00
N ASN A 42 -38.32 0.37 -28.20
CA ASN A 42 -39.36 1.40 -28.30
C ASN A 42 -40.10 1.65 -26.96
N ALA A 43 -40.89 2.73 -26.93
CA ALA A 43 -41.70 3.09 -25.75
C ALA A 43 -42.81 2.07 -25.42
N LYS A 44 -43.37 1.37 -26.42
CA LYS A 44 -44.40 0.34 -26.21
C LYS A 44 -43.88 -0.82 -25.35
N GLN A 45 -42.61 -1.20 -25.51
CA GLN A 45 -41.97 -2.22 -24.69
C GLN A 45 -41.81 -1.76 -23.23
N ILE A 46 -41.53 -0.47 -22.98
CA ILE A 46 -41.48 0.08 -21.63
C ILE A 46 -42.88 0.03 -20.99
N GLU A 47 -43.93 0.43 -21.72
CA GLU A 47 -45.31 0.33 -21.22
C GLU A 47 -45.71 -1.11 -20.89
N LEU A 48 -45.31 -2.07 -21.72
CA LEU A 48 -45.55 -3.48 -21.48
C LEU A 48 -44.87 -3.94 -20.17
N LEU A 49 -43.60 -3.59 -19.97
CA LEU A 49 -42.87 -3.91 -18.74
C LEU A 49 -43.49 -3.20 -17.52
N TYR A 50 -43.93 -1.96 -17.68
CA TYR A 50 -44.62 -1.21 -16.62
C TYR A 50 -45.90 -1.93 -16.17
N ARG A 51 -46.75 -2.35 -17.11
CA ARG A 51 -47.97 -3.12 -16.82
C ARG A 51 -47.69 -4.54 -16.31
N SER A 52 -46.55 -5.11 -16.67
CA SER A 52 -46.17 -6.47 -16.30
C SER A 52 -45.56 -6.55 -14.91
N LEU A 53 -44.65 -5.63 -14.58
CA LEU A 53 -43.80 -5.69 -13.39
C LEU A 53 -44.19 -4.62 -12.36
N TYR A 54 -44.20 -3.34 -12.75
CA TYR A 54 -44.43 -2.24 -11.81
C TYR A 54 -45.84 -2.31 -11.20
N MET A 55 -46.88 -2.54 -12.01
CA MET A 55 -48.26 -2.66 -11.54
C MET A 55 -48.52 -3.90 -10.67
N VAL A 56 -47.61 -4.88 -10.65
CA VAL A 56 -47.73 -6.12 -9.85
C VAL A 56 -46.76 -6.09 -8.66
N ASN A 57 -46.47 -4.88 -8.16
CA ASN A 57 -45.63 -4.66 -6.98
C ASN A 57 -44.20 -5.21 -7.12
N ARG A 58 -43.66 -5.25 -8.35
CA ARG A 58 -42.23 -5.54 -8.64
C ARG A 58 -41.53 -4.31 -9.26
N PRO A 59 -41.51 -3.13 -8.58
CA PRO A 59 -40.94 -1.91 -9.14
C PRO A 59 -39.40 -1.96 -9.29
N GLN A 60 -38.70 -2.69 -8.42
CA GLN A 60 -37.23 -2.80 -8.48
C GLN A 60 -36.78 -3.52 -9.75
N ASP A 61 -37.45 -4.60 -10.11
CA ASP A 61 -37.15 -5.39 -11.31
C ASP A 61 -37.41 -4.57 -12.57
N PHE A 62 -38.51 -3.81 -12.57
CA PHE A 62 -38.82 -2.87 -13.63
C PHE A 62 -37.72 -1.82 -13.83
N PHE A 63 -37.30 -1.14 -12.76
CA PHE A 63 -36.26 -0.12 -12.86
C PHE A 63 -34.89 -0.70 -13.24
N THR A 64 -34.58 -1.92 -12.78
CA THR A 64 -33.36 -2.63 -13.15
C THR A 64 -33.24 -2.83 -14.67
N LEU A 65 -34.37 -3.07 -15.36
CA LEU A 65 -34.41 -3.20 -16.82
C LEU A 65 -34.39 -1.85 -17.57
N ILE A 66 -34.89 -0.78 -16.93
CA ILE A 66 -34.93 0.55 -17.55
C ILE A 66 -33.58 1.24 -17.52
N VAL A 67 -32.87 1.21 -16.38
CA VAL A 67 -31.62 2.00 -16.19
C VAL A 67 -30.61 1.80 -17.33
N PRO A 68 -30.32 0.56 -17.80
CA PRO A 68 -29.39 0.33 -18.92
C PRO A 68 -29.84 0.96 -20.25
N ASN A 69 -31.12 1.28 -20.40
CA ASN A 69 -31.73 1.82 -21.61
C ASN A 69 -31.97 3.34 -21.54
N LEU A 70 -31.63 4.01 -20.43
CA LEU A 70 -31.79 5.47 -20.27
C LEU A 70 -30.80 6.30 -21.10
N ASN A 71 -29.90 5.67 -21.85
CA ASN A 71 -29.15 6.34 -22.90
C ASN A 71 -29.99 6.56 -24.18
N LYS A 72 -31.14 5.90 -24.32
CA LYS A 72 -32.05 6.03 -25.46
C LYS A 72 -33.11 7.10 -25.18
N THR A 73 -33.36 7.96 -26.16
CA THR A 73 -34.30 9.10 -26.04
C THR A 73 -35.70 8.67 -25.65
N PHE A 74 -36.26 7.62 -26.27
CA PHE A 74 -37.61 7.15 -25.95
C PHE A 74 -37.77 6.71 -24.49
N ALA A 75 -36.71 6.16 -23.87
CA ALA A 75 -36.76 5.73 -22.47
C ALA A 75 -36.67 6.90 -21.50
N LEU A 76 -35.83 7.90 -21.83
CA LEU A 76 -35.75 9.15 -21.08
C LEU A 76 -37.05 9.92 -21.14
N ASP A 77 -37.64 10.05 -22.33
CA ASP A 77 -38.88 10.81 -22.53
C ASP A 77 -40.05 10.12 -21.83
N TRP A 78 -40.13 8.78 -21.89
CA TRP A 78 -41.10 8.02 -21.11
C TRP A 78 -40.99 8.30 -19.62
N LEU A 79 -39.77 8.27 -19.06
CA LEU A 79 -39.55 8.50 -17.63
C LEU A 79 -39.83 9.96 -17.23
N LYS A 80 -39.55 10.94 -18.09
CA LYS A 80 -39.87 12.35 -17.86
C LYS A 80 -41.37 12.63 -17.88
N SER A 81 -42.12 11.89 -18.70
CA SER A 81 -43.58 11.95 -18.83
C SER A 81 -44.31 11.08 -17.80
N ALA A 82 -43.60 10.29 -17.01
CA ALA A 82 -44.20 9.43 -16.00
C ALA A 82 -44.83 10.23 -14.85
N PRO A 83 -45.89 9.71 -14.20
CA PRO A 83 -46.44 10.27 -12.98
C PRO A 83 -45.38 10.51 -11.90
N GLN A 84 -45.54 11.57 -11.12
CA GLN A 84 -44.55 12.00 -10.12
C GLN A 84 -44.21 10.90 -9.10
N ALA A 85 -45.18 10.08 -8.72
CA ALA A 85 -44.96 8.93 -7.83
C ALA A 85 -43.94 7.92 -8.41
N ILE A 86 -43.96 7.68 -9.73
CA ILE A 86 -43.03 6.76 -10.39
C ILE A 86 -41.62 7.37 -10.40
N ILE A 87 -41.52 8.67 -10.67
CA ILE A 87 -40.24 9.39 -10.68
C ILE A 87 -39.60 9.35 -9.29
N ILE A 88 -40.37 9.58 -8.23
CA ILE A 88 -39.88 9.50 -6.85
C ILE A 88 -39.39 8.09 -6.55
N ASN A 89 -40.20 7.05 -6.82
CA ASN A 89 -39.82 5.65 -6.60
C ASN A 89 -38.55 5.27 -7.37
N PHE A 90 -38.38 5.81 -8.59
CA PHE A 90 -37.17 5.62 -9.39
C PHE A 90 -35.95 6.28 -8.73
N LEU A 91 -36.07 7.53 -8.27
CA LEU A 91 -34.99 8.26 -7.61
C LEU A 91 -34.58 7.63 -6.27
N GLU A 92 -35.51 7.06 -5.52
CA GLU A 92 -35.23 6.31 -4.28
C GLU A 92 -34.54 4.96 -4.55
N PHE A 93 -34.83 4.33 -5.70
CA PHE A 93 -34.20 3.09 -6.12
C PHE A 93 -32.74 3.27 -6.56
N LEU A 94 -32.44 4.38 -7.25
CA LEU A 94 -31.13 4.63 -7.87
C LEU A 94 -29.91 4.46 -6.95
N PRO A 95 -29.88 4.98 -5.71
CA PRO A 95 -28.75 4.79 -4.80
C PRO A 95 -28.39 3.31 -4.60
N THR A 96 -29.40 2.46 -4.40
CA THR A 96 -29.20 1.01 -4.21
C THR A 96 -28.68 0.35 -5.48
N TYR A 97 -29.17 0.78 -6.64
CA TYR A 97 -28.73 0.28 -7.94
C TYR A 97 -27.25 0.63 -8.21
N ILE A 98 -26.87 1.89 -8.02
CA ILE A 98 -25.50 2.38 -8.25
C ILE A 98 -24.51 1.66 -7.34
N LEU A 99 -24.85 1.51 -6.05
CA LEU A 99 -24.03 0.79 -5.08
C LEU A 99 -23.79 -0.68 -5.48
N LYS A 100 -24.83 -1.38 -5.95
CA LYS A 100 -24.74 -2.81 -6.28
C LYS A 100 -24.04 -3.10 -7.60
N LEU A 101 -24.34 -2.30 -8.64
CA LEU A 101 -23.94 -2.63 -10.01
C LEU A 101 -22.79 -1.79 -10.55
N LYS A 102 -22.43 -0.67 -9.89
CA LYS A 102 -21.35 0.24 -10.30
C LYS A 102 -21.33 0.50 -11.81
N PRO A 103 -22.37 1.18 -12.34
CA PRO A 103 -22.50 1.41 -13.78
C PRO A 103 -21.33 2.25 -14.32
N GLU A 104 -20.97 2.03 -15.58
CA GLU A 104 -19.98 2.85 -16.30
C GLU A 104 -20.37 4.33 -16.31
N ILE A 105 -19.36 5.21 -16.26
CA ILE A 105 -19.51 6.67 -16.18
C ILE A 105 -20.45 7.24 -17.25
N GLU A 106 -20.36 6.73 -18.49
CA GLU A 106 -21.22 7.17 -19.60
C GLU A 106 -22.71 6.90 -19.36
N LYS A 107 -23.03 5.81 -18.66
CA LYS A 107 -24.41 5.42 -18.33
C LYS A 107 -25.00 6.31 -17.24
N LEU A 108 -24.23 7.16 -16.57
CA LEU A 108 -24.74 8.12 -15.58
C LEU A 108 -25.25 9.44 -16.21
N LEU A 109 -25.06 9.64 -17.52
CA LEU A 109 -25.44 10.87 -18.22
C LEU A 109 -26.94 11.19 -18.13
N PHE A 110 -27.80 10.18 -17.91
CA PHE A 110 -29.24 10.41 -17.72
C PHE A 110 -29.54 11.29 -16.50
N LEU A 111 -28.68 11.29 -15.47
CA LEU A 111 -28.87 12.11 -14.26
C LEU A 111 -28.95 13.61 -14.60
N VAL A 112 -28.15 14.05 -15.59
CA VAL A 112 -28.17 15.42 -16.12
C VAL A 112 -29.54 15.78 -16.70
N HIS A 113 -30.15 14.83 -17.41
CA HIS A 113 -31.38 15.04 -18.17
C HIS A 113 -32.64 14.94 -17.32
N ILE A 114 -32.59 14.21 -16.19
CA ILE A 114 -33.73 13.99 -15.29
C ILE A 114 -33.73 15.00 -14.13
N PHE A 115 -32.61 15.68 -13.86
CA PHE A 115 -32.51 16.61 -12.76
C PHE A 115 -33.61 17.69 -12.80
N ARG A 116 -34.33 17.82 -11.67
CA ARG A 116 -35.28 18.90 -11.41
C ARG A 116 -35.00 19.48 -10.02
N PRO A 117 -35.11 20.82 -9.84
CA PRO A 117 -34.89 21.46 -8.54
C PRO A 117 -35.77 20.88 -7.43
N ASP A 118 -37.01 20.50 -7.76
CA ASP A 118 -37.98 19.94 -6.81
C ASP A 118 -37.54 18.59 -6.20
N HIS A 119 -36.61 17.88 -6.85
CA HIS A 119 -36.12 16.58 -6.42
C HIS A 119 -34.70 16.64 -5.82
N LYS A 120 -34.23 17.84 -5.44
CA LYS A 120 -32.87 18.09 -4.95
C LYS A 120 -32.44 17.17 -3.81
N LEU A 121 -33.35 16.81 -2.90
CA LEU A 121 -33.06 15.91 -1.77
C LEU A 121 -32.67 14.49 -2.24
N TYR A 122 -33.40 13.92 -3.19
CA TYR A 122 -33.09 12.59 -3.74
C TYR A 122 -31.77 12.59 -4.52
N PHE A 123 -31.51 13.65 -5.28
CA PHE A 123 -30.25 13.80 -6.01
C PHE A 123 -29.04 13.94 -5.09
N LYS A 124 -29.17 14.56 -3.90
CA LYS A 124 -28.07 14.56 -2.92
C LYS A 124 -27.67 13.15 -2.51
N ALA A 125 -28.64 12.27 -2.24
CA ALA A 125 -28.37 10.88 -1.87
C ALA A 125 -27.65 10.12 -3.00
N ILE A 126 -28.06 10.36 -4.25
CA ILE A 126 -27.40 9.76 -5.44
C ILE A 126 -25.98 10.31 -5.60
N ILE A 127 -25.79 11.62 -5.54
CA ILE A 127 -24.49 12.28 -5.77
C ILE A 127 -23.47 11.91 -4.69
N ASN A 128 -23.91 11.70 -3.45
CA ASN A 128 -23.03 11.26 -2.38
C ASN A 128 -22.35 9.91 -2.65
N LEU A 129 -22.91 9.09 -3.54
CA LEU A 129 -22.34 7.80 -3.93
C LEU A 129 -21.32 7.90 -5.07
N LEU A 130 -21.22 9.06 -5.73
CA LEU A 130 -20.34 9.25 -6.88
C LEU A 130 -18.91 9.56 -6.44
N ASN A 131 -17.95 9.11 -7.25
CA ASN A 131 -16.53 9.41 -7.12
C ASN A 131 -16.14 10.72 -7.84
N ASP A 132 -14.89 11.17 -7.69
CA ASP A 132 -14.44 12.45 -8.24
C ASP A 132 -14.48 12.48 -9.78
N GLU A 133 -14.14 11.37 -10.44
CA GLU A 133 -14.16 11.23 -11.91
C GLU A 133 -15.58 11.31 -12.48
N GLU A 134 -16.54 10.63 -11.84
CA GLU A 134 -17.97 10.66 -12.18
C GLU A 134 -18.54 12.06 -11.97
N CYS A 135 -18.21 12.71 -10.84
CA CYS A 135 -18.61 14.08 -10.60
C CYS A 135 -18.04 15.04 -11.66
N GLN A 136 -16.76 14.88 -12.02
CA GLN A 136 -16.10 15.72 -13.02
C GLN A 136 -16.71 15.54 -14.42
N PHE A 137 -16.99 14.29 -14.80
CA PHE A 137 -17.65 13.96 -16.05
C PHE A 137 -19.03 14.62 -16.15
N LEU A 138 -19.85 14.49 -15.10
CA LEU A 138 -21.17 15.10 -15.06
C LEU A 138 -21.09 16.63 -15.07
N ILE A 139 -20.19 17.25 -14.30
CA ILE A 139 -20.00 18.71 -14.30
C ILE A 139 -19.73 19.23 -15.71
N ASN A 140 -18.88 18.55 -16.48
CA ASN A 140 -18.52 18.94 -17.85
C ASN A 140 -19.69 18.82 -18.85
N LYS A 141 -20.72 18.03 -18.52
CA LYS A 141 -21.88 17.77 -19.38
C LYS A 141 -23.15 18.49 -18.92
N THR A 142 -23.11 19.21 -17.80
CA THR A 142 -24.30 19.88 -17.22
C THR A 142 -24.27 21.39 -17.44
N ALA A 143 -25.38 21.94 -17.95
CA ALA A 143 -25.59 23.39 -18.02
C ALA A 143 -26.39 23.94 -16.82
N ASN A 144 -27.00 23.06 -16.01
CA ASN A 144 -27.82 23.45 -14.86
C ASN A 144 -26.95 23.87 -13.68
N GLN A 145 -27.09 25.12 -13.21
CA GLN A 145 -26.27 25.69 -12.14
C GLN A 145 -26.49 25.01 -10.78
N ASP A 146 -27.72 24.63 -10.45
CA ASP A 146 -28.05 23.98 -9.17
C ASP A 146 -27.42 22.58 -9.09
N PHE A 147 -27.54 21.80 -10.17
CA PHE A 147 -26.95 20.47 -10.21
C PHE A 147 -25.42 20.53 -10.17
N ARG A 148 -24.83 21.49 -10.92
CA ARG A 148 -23.39 21.76 -10.90
C ARG A 148 -22.89 22.14 -9.51
N HIS A 149 -23.66 22.91 -8.75
CA HIS A 149 -23.31 23.26 -7.37
C HIS A 149 -23.29 22.04 -6.45
N ILE A 150 -24.25 21.11 -6.58
CA ILE A 150 -24.29 19.90 -5.73
C ILE A 150 -23.11 18.99 -6.06
N LEU A 151 -22.77 18.83 -7.34
CA LEU A 151 -21.60 18.05 -7.77
C LEU A 151 -20.27 18.66 -7.27
N LYS A 152 -20.10 19.98 -7.41
CA LYS A 152 -18.90 20.68 -6.89
C LYS A 152 -18.77 20.53 -5.38
N HIS A 153 -19.87 20.70 -4.65
CA HIS A 153 -19.85 20.51 -3.19
C HIS A 153 -19.41 19.09 -2.80
N ARG A 154 -19.81 18.06 -3.56
CA ARG A 154 -19.33 16.69 -3.34
C ARG A 154 -17.85 16.54 -3.67
N GLN A 155 -17.35 17.11 -4.76
CA GLN A 155 -15.92 17.10 -5.08
C GLN A 155 -15.08 17.79 -4.00
N ASP A 156 -15.52 18.96 -3.53
CA ASP A 156 -14.84 19.70 -2.48
C ASP A 156 -14.81 18.88 -1.18
N TYR A 157 -15.93 18.23 -0.85
CA TYR A 157 -15.99 17.29 0.27
C TYR A 157 -15.05 16.09 0.09
N LEU A 158 -14.99 15.47 -1.10
CA LEU A 158 -14.07 14.36 -1.38
C LEU A 158 -12.60 14.78 -1.26
N LYS A 159 -12.25 15.99 -1.70
CA LYS A 159 -10.90 16.56 -1.55
C LYS A 159 -10.57 16.86 -0.09
N LEU A 160 -11.53 17.36 0.68
CA LEU A 160 -11.36 17.57 2.12
C LEU A 160 -11.25 16.25 2.87
N GLU A 161 -12.08 15.25 2.55
CA GLU A 161 -11.97 13.91 3.10
C GLU A 161 -10.63 13.28 2.75
N GLN A 162 -10.13 13.37 1.52
CA GLN A 162 -8.78 12.89 1.19
C GLN A 162 -7.70 13.56 2.05
N LYS A 163 -7.81 14.86 2.32
CA LYS A 163 -6.90 15.57 3.23
C LYS A 163 -7.05 15.14 4.70
N HIS A 164 -8.27 14.81 5.14
CA HIS A 164 -8.57 14.43 6.52
C HIS A 164 -8.37 12.94 6.82
N ILE A 165 -8.51 12.06 5.82
CA ILE A 165 -8.36 10.60 5.96
C ILE A 165 -6.87 10.20 6.06
N LEU A 166 -5.95 11.05 5.57
CA LEU A 166 -4.49 10.81 5.62
C LEU A 166 -3.81 11.34 6.89
N TYR A 167 -4.40 11.10 8.08
CA TYR A 167 -3.77 11.35 9.39
C TYR A 167 -3.19 12.76 9.61
N GLY A 168 -3.67 13.78 8.90
CA GLY A 168 -3.16 15.16 9.04
C GLY A 168 -1.73 15.38 8.56
N ILE A 169 -1.20 14.51 7.68
CA ILE A 169 0.12 14.70 7.06
C ILE A 169 -0.03 15.62 5.84
N ASP A 170 0.63 16.78 5.86
CA ASP A 170 0.72 17.65 4.69
C ASP A 170 1.65 17.01 3.66
N LEU A 171 1.06 16.55 2.54
CA LEU A 171 1.77 15.82 1.47
C LEU A 171 2.79 16.69 0.70
N ASN A 172 2.90 17.98 1.03
CA ASN A 172 3.80 18.91 0.35
C ASN A 172 5.24 18.91 0.91
N ASN A 173 5.49 18.29 2.07
CA ASN A 173 6.82 18.25 2.67
C ASN A 173 7.57 16.98 2.26
N ALA A 174 8.56 17.09 1.37
CA ALA A 174 9.37 15.93 0.98
C ALA A 174 10.13 15.36 2.19
N LEU A 175 10.01 14.04 2.41
CA LEU A 175 10.75 13.32 3.45
C LEU A 175 11.69 12.29 2.81
N PRO A 176 12.91 12.72 2.39
CA PRO A 176 13.83 11.86 1.68
C PRO A 176 14.42 10.78 2.61
N THR A 177 14.48 9.56 2.10
CA THR A 177 15.09 8.38 2.74
C THR A 177 15.95 7.62 1.74
N ILE A 178 16.62 6.55 2.18
CA ILE A 178 17.44 5.70 1.29
C ILE A 178 16.65 5.11 0.12
N GLN A 179 15.32 4.97 0.25
CA GLN A 179 14.43 4.40 -0.77
C GLN A 179 13.67 5.46 -1.58
N GLY A 180 13.99 6.74 -1.40
CA GLY A 180 13.29 7.87 -2.00
C GLY A 180 12.38 8.60 -1.01
N ASP A 181 11.37 9.31 -1.53
CA ASP A 181 10.46 10.12 -0.72
C ASP A 181 9.42 9.25 -0.01
N LYS A 182 9.47 9.23 1.33
CA LYS A 182 8.61 8.42 2.19
C LYS A 182 7.13 8.79 2.05
N ILE A 183 6.78 10.05 1.78
CA ILE A 183 5.39 10.48 1.62
C ILE A 183 4.81 9.96 0.30
N GLN A 184 5.60 10.00 -0.77
CA GLN A 184 5.20 9.47 -2.07
C GLN A 184 5.02 7.95 -2.01
N LEU A 185 5.94 7.25 -1.33
CA LEU A 185 5.83 5.82 -1.08
C LEU A 185 4.57 5.48 -0.26
N LEU A 186 4.29 6.20 0.83
CA LEU A 186 3.07 6.00 1.62
C LEU A 186 1.80 6.19 0.79
N THR A 187 1.72 7.27 0.01
CA THR A 187 0.54 7.58 -0.80
C THR A 187 0.29 6.51 -1.86
N SER A 188 1.35 6.08 -2.56
CA SER A 188 1.25 5.01 -3.57
C SER A 188 0.88 3.66 -2.93
N THR A 189 1.43 3.34 -1.76
CA THR A 189 1.12 2.11 -1.02
C THR A 189 -0.34 2.07 -0.59
N ILE A 190 -0.87 3.17 -0.03
CA ILE A 190 -2.28 3.26 0.40
C ILE A 190 -3.22 3.07 -0.80
N ASN A 191 -2.93 3.72 -1.92
CA ASN A 191 -3.73 3.54 -3.15
C ASN A 191 -3.67 2.08 -3.64
N ASN A 192 -2.49 1.47 -3.63
CA ASN A 192 -2.34 0.06 -4.02
C ASN A 192 -3.06 -0.89 -3.06
N LEU A 193 -3.01 -0.64 -1.75
CA LEU A 193 -3.73 -1.40 -0.73
C LEU A 193 -5.24 -1.31 -0.96
N HIS A 194 -5.79 -0.11 -1.15
CA HIS A 194 -7.22 0.07 -1.43
C HIS A 194 -7.68 -0.62 -2.72
N ASN A 195 -6.84 -0.63 -3.75
CA ASN A 195 -7.18 -1.24 -5.03
C ASN A 195 -7.07 -2.77 -5.03
N ASN A 196 -6.15 -3.34 -4.24
CA ASN A 196 -5.82 -4.78 -4.29
C ASN A 196 -6.32 -5.58 -3.09
N ILE A 197 -6.62 -4.95 -1.95
CA ILE A 197 -7.23 -5.59 -0.79
C ILE A 197 -8.74 -5.35 -0.82
N ASN A 198 -9.44 -6.14 -1.64
CA ASN A 198 -10.89 -6.27 -1.54
C ASN A 198 -11.22 -7.54 -0.73
N GLU A 199 -12.10 -7.37 0.26
CA GLU A 199 -12.32 -8.11 1.51
C GLU A 199 -12.25 -9.65 1.59
N ARG A 200 -11.99 -10.44 0.54
CA ARG A 200 -12.08 -11.91 0.67
C ARG A 200 -11.04 -12.77 -0.03
N ARG A 201 -10.21 -12.26 -0.96
CA ARG A 201 -9.22 -13.10 -1.67
C ARG A 201 -7.96 -12.34 -2.07
N LEU A 202 -6.83 -12.70 -1.48
CA LEU A 202 -5.48 -12.22 -1.81
C LEU A 202 -4.92 -12.96 -3.04
N THR A 203 -5.55 -12.78 -4.20
CA THR A 203 -5.23 -13.57 -5.41
C THR A 203 -4.28 -12.87 -6.39
N ASN A 204 -4.06 -11.56 -6.24
CA ASN A 204 -3.17 -10.81 -7.13
C ASN A 204 -1.73 -10.77 -6.57
N TYR A 205 -1.05 -11.93 -6.53
CA TYR A 205 0.28 -12.06 -5.93
C TYR A 205 1.32 -11.04 -6.44
N PRO A 206 1.40 -10.72 -7.75
CA PRO A 206 2.35 -9.72 -8.23
C PRO A 206 2.12 -8.33 -7.63
N ALA A 207 0.87 -7.87 -7.56
CA ALA A 207 0.55 -6.57 -6.96
C ALA A 207 0.78 -6.57 -5.44
N LEU A 208 0.49 -7.69 -4.76
CA LEU A 208 0.72 -7.85 -3.33
C LEU A 208 2.20 -7.84 -2.97
N LEU A 209 3.06 -8.46 -3.79
CA LEU A 209 4.51 -8.41 -3.64
C LEU A 209 5.06 -6.98 -3.81
N ILE A 210 4.50 -6.21 -4.75
CA ILE A 210 4.86 -4.78 -4.90
C ILE A 210 4.48 -4.00 -3.63
N ILE A 211 3.31 -4.26 -3.05
CA ILE A 211 2.89 -3.61 -1.80
C ILE A 211 3.84 -3.98 -0.64
N ILE A 212 4.25 -5.24 -0.55
CA ILE A 212 5.21 -5.71 0.45
C ILE A 212 6.55 -4.97 0.30
N GLU A 213 7.07 -4.87 -0.93
CA GLU A 213 8.30 -4.13 -1.24
C GLU A 213 8.16 -2.65 -0.87
N GLN A 214 7.01 -2.03 -1.17
CA GLN A 214 6.73 -0.63 -0.80
C GLN A 214 6.67 -0.41 0.72
N LEU A 215 6.03 -1.32 1.48
CA LEU A 215 6.00 -1.24 2.95
C LEU A 215 7.40 -1.35 3.54
N PHE A 216 8.23 -2.25 3.02
CA PHE A 216 9.63 -2.34 3.40
C PHE A 216 10.38 -1.05 3.04
N ALA A 217 10.14 -0.50 1.85
CA ALA A 217 10.77 0.73 1.39
C ALA A 217 10.42 1.95 2.27
N ILE A 218 9.20 2.00 2.83
CA ILE A 218 8.77 3.02 3.79
C ILE A 218 9.52 2.87 5.15
N GLY A 219 10.03 1.69 5.45
CA GLY A 219 10.65 1.33 6.74
C GLY A 219 9.70 0.61 7.71
N LEU A 220 8.53 0.16 7.24
CA LEU A 220 7.57 -0.63 8.00
C LEU A 220 7.92 -2.13 7.91
N VAL A 221 9.11 -2.50 8.40
CA VAL A 221 9.65 -3.87 8.29
C VAL A 221 8.75 -4.93 8.96
N PRO A 222 8.15 -4.70 10.14
CA PRO A 222 7.22 -5.66 10.74
C PRO A 222 5.96 -5.88 9.89
N ASP A 223 5.36 -4.79 9.40
CA ASP A 223 4.14 -4.84 8.59
C ASP A 223 4.38 -5.52 7.24
N SER A 224 5.53 -5.26 6.61
CA SER A 224 5.92 -5.93 5.37
C SER A 224 6.08 -7.44 5.59
N LEU A 225 6.67 -7.87 6.71
CA LEU A 225 6.78 -9.29 7.06
C LEU A 225 5.41 -9.94 7.30
N ILE A 226 4.51 -9.28 8.04
CA ILE A 226 3.17 -9.82 8.31
C ILE A 226 2.39 -10.02 7.01
N LEU A 227 2.40 -9.00 6.13
CA LEU A 227 1.74 -9.10 4.83
C LEU A 227 2.40 -10.17 3.97
N PHE A 228 3.73 -10.24 3.95
CA PHE A 228 4.47 -11.27 3.24
C PHE A 228 4.05 -12.69 3.65
N LEU A 229 4.01 -12.97 4.95
CA LEU A 229 3.59 -14.27 5.48
C LEU A 229 2.15 -14.60 5.09
N THR A 230 1.25 -13.63 5.26
CA THR A 230 -0.16 -13.79 4.91
C THR A 230 -0.32 -14.13 3.42
N VAL A 231 0.42 -13.44 2.55
CA VAL A 231 0.37 -13.66 1.10
C VAL A 231 1.01 -14.99 0.73
N TYR A 232 2.11 -15.37 1.38
CA TYR A 232 2.81 -16.63 1.17
C TYR A 232 1.99 -17.84 1.61
N ASP A 233 1.36 -17.79 2.78
CA ASP A 233 0.47 -18.85 3.28
C ASP A 233 -0.75 -19.04 2.36
N ASN A 234 -1.34 -17.93 1.89
CA ASN A 234 -2.42 -17.99 0.91
C ASN A 234 -1.96 -18.54 -0.44
N TYR A 235 -0.71 -18.26 -0.86
CA TYR A 235 -0.12 -18.84 -2.06
C TYR A 235 0.07 -20.36 -1.94
N LEU A 236 0.52 -20.84 -0.78
CA LEU A 236 0.69 -22.28 -0.54
C LEU A 236 -0.65 -23.02 -0.41
N ALA A 237 -1.69 -22.36 0.12
CA ALA A 237 -3.01 -22.96 0.31
C ALA A 237 -3.85 -23.05 -0.98
N GLU A 238 -3.53 -22.30 -2.03
CA GLU A 238 -4.25 -22.35 -3.30
C GLU A 238 -3.78 -23.52 -4.19
N ASP A 239 -4.62 -24.55 -4.32
CA ASP A 239 -4.47 -25.67 -5.28
C ASP A 239 -4.82 -25.25 -6.73
N LYS A 240 -4.22 -24.18 -7.24
CA LYS A 240 -4.45 -23.75 -8.63
C LYS A 240 -3.41 -24.35 -9.57
N PRO A 241 -3.80 -24.83 -10.76
CA PRO A 241 -2.87 -25.17 -11.83
C PRO A 241 -2.31 -23.87 -12.43
N ILE A 242 -1.37 -23.25 -11.73
CA ILE A 242 -0.57 -22.13 -12.24
C ILE A 242 0.47 -22.72 -13.17
N ASN A 243 0.67 -22.10 -14.34
CA ASN A 243 1.76 -22.46 -15.25
C ASN A 243 3.11 -22.50 -14.47
N GLU A 244 3.89 -23.57 -14.65
CA GLU A 244 5.19 -23.81 -14.00
C GLU A 244 6.12 -22.57 -14.10
N ASP A 245 6.13 -21.87 -15.24
CA ASP A 245 6.95 -20.67 -15.43
C ASP A 245 6.53 -19.50 -14.53
N ILE A 246 5.21 -19.32 -14.35
CA ILE A 246 4.66 -18.26 -13.50
C ILE A 246 4.94 -18.60 -12.03
N LYS A 247 4.82 -19.87 -11.68
CA LYS A 247 5.15 -20.39 -10.34
C LYS A 247 6.63 -20.19 -10.00
N ALA A 248 7.54 -20.50 -10.92
CA ALA A 248 8.98 -20.27 -10.74
C ALA A 248 9.30 -18.78 -10.55
N ASN A 249 8.72 -17.90 -11.37
CA ASN A 249 8.91 -16.46 -11.24
C ASN A 249 8.35 -15.89 -9.94
N LEU A 250 7.17 -16.31 -9.51
CA LEU A 250 6.60 -15.91 -8.22
C LEU A 250 7.47 -16.38 -7.06
N MET A 251 7.94 -17.63 -7.09
CA MET A 251 8.83 -18.16 -6.05
C MET A 251 10.16 -17.42 -5.98
N LYS A 252 10.71 -16.99 -7.13
CA LYS A 252 11.90 -16.14 -7.18
C LYS A 252 11.64 -14.79 -6.52
N ASN A 253 10.48 -14.18 -6.76
CA ASN A 253 10.12 -12.91 -6.13
C ASN A 253 9.89 -13.07 -4.62
N PHE A 254 9.24 -14.14 -4.17
CA PHE A 254 9.13 -14.45 -2.74
C PHE A 254 10.50 -14.60 -2.07
N ASN A 255 11.44 -15.30 -2.71
CA ASN A 255 12.82 -15.42 -2.21
C ASN A 255 13.54 -14.06 -2.15
N LYS A 256 13.36 -13.21 -3.17
CA LYS A 256 13.92 -11.85 -3.21
C LYS A 256 13.45 -11.02 -2.01
N GLU A 257 12.15 -10.97 -1.77
CA GLU A 257 11.57 -10.19 -0.68
C GLU A 257 11.97 -10.76 0.69
N ALA A 258 11.91 -12.09 0.86
CA ALA A 258 12.32 -12.75 2.11
C ALA A 258 13.78 -12.45 2.48
N ARG A 259 14.68 -12.44 1.48
CA ARG A 259 16.12 -12.16 1.66
C ARG A 259 16.38 -10.77 2.25
N GLN A 260 15.51 -9.79 2.01
CA GLN A 260 15.67 -8.43 2.53
C GLN A 260 14.93 -8.26 3.87
N ILE A 261 13.66 -8.65 3.90
CA ILE A 261 12.75 -8.37 5.02
C ILE A 261 13.17 -9.14 6.27
N LEU A 262 13.43 -10.45 6.14
CA LEU A 262 13.60 -11.32 7.31
C LEU A 262 14.90 -11.07 8.07
N PRO A 263 16.08 -10.95 7.41
CA PRO A 263 17.31 -10.58 8.12
C PRO A 263 17.22 -9.21 8.80
N MET A 264 16.60 -8.22 8.15
CA MET A 264 16.41 -6.90 8.74
C MET A 264 15.47 -6.95 9.95
N TYR A 265 14.35 -7.68 9.84
CA TYR A 265 13.44 -7.88 10.96
C TYR A 265 14.12 -8.58 12.15
N ALA A 266 14.96 -9.58 11.87
CA ALA A 266 15.71 -10.29 12.90
C ALA A 266 16.64 -9.37 13.69
N LEU A 267 17.39 -8.49 12.98
CA LEU A 267 18.26 -7.49 13.62
C LEU A 267 17.49 -6.50 14.49
N LEU A 268 16.31 -6.06 14.06
CA LEU A 268 15.50 -5.10 14.81
C LEU A 268 14.88 -5.67 16.09
N ARG A 269 14.76 -7.00 16.20
CA ARG A 269 13.99 -7.65 17.28
C ARG A 269 14.82 -8.45 18.26
N GLN A 270 15.93 -9.05 17.83
CA GLN A 270 16.66 -10.02 18.63
C GLN A 270 18.16 -9.76 18.58
N PRO A 271 18.87 -9.83 19.72
CA PRO A 271 20.34 -9.77 19.71
C PRO A 271 20.95 -11.00 19.00
N LEU A 272 20.28 -12.16 19.05
CA LEU A 272 20.65 -13.38 18.33
C LEU A 272 19.92 -13.48 16.98
N ALA A 273 20.19 -12.52 16.10
CA ALA A 273 19.51 -12.35 14.83
C ALA A 273 19.69 -13.52 13.84
N PHE A 274 20.87 -14.18 13.79
CA PHE A 274 21.11 -15.32 12.91
C PHE A 274 20.24 -16.51 13.29
N ASN A 275 20.25 -16.91 14.57
CA ASN A 275 19.47 -18.05 15.04
C ASN A 275 17.97 -17.83 14.82
N PHE A 276 17.51 -16.61 15.10
CA PHE A 276 16.13 -16.22 14.83
C PHE A 276 15.80 -16.35 13.33
N CYS A 277 16.54 -15.69 12.46
CA CYS A 277 16.31 -15.70 11.01
C CYS A 277 16.33 -17.13 10.43
N HIS A 278 17.33 -17.92 10.80
CA HIS A 278 17.48 -19.30 10.31
C HIS A 278 16.37 -20.23 10.81
N SER A 279 15.98 -20.13 12.08
CA SER A 279 14.84 -20.90 12.61
C SER A 279 13.53 -20.49 11.94
N PHE A 280 13.36 -19.20 11.65
CA PHE A 280 12.18 -18.67 11.00
C PHE A 280 12.03 -19.22 9.58
N TYR A 281 13.10 -19.25 8.78
CA TYR A 281 13.09 -19.90 7.47
C TYR A 281 12.66 -21.37 7.56
N LYS A 282 13.19 -22.11 8.54
CA LYS A 282 12.89 -23.54 8.72
C LYS A 282 11.44 -23.81 9.11
N ILE A 283 10.83 -22.95 9.92
CA ILE A 283 9.49 -23.17 10.47
C ILE A 283 8.42 -22.62 9.54
N HIS A 284 8.60 -21.40 9.03
CA HIS A 284 7.56 -20.65 8.32
C HIS A 284 7.75 -20.58 6.80
N LEU A 285 8.98 -20.77 6.30
CA LEU A 285 9.31 -20.55 4.87
C LEU A 285 10.01 -21.77 4.26
N THR A 286 9.44 -22.96 4.48
CA THR A 286 10.07 -24.26 4.12
C THR A 286 10.38 -24.44 2.64
N ASN A 287 9.63 -23.80 1.74
CA ASN A 287 9.87 -23.87 0.29
C ASN A 287 10.78 -22.73 -0.22
N LEU A 288 11.25 -21.83 0.66
CA LEU A 288 12.19 -20.77 0.32
C LEU A 288 13.60 -21.17 0.77
N THR A 289 14.59 -20.72 -0.01
CA THR A 289 16.00 -20.96 0.32
C THR A 289 16.58 -19.71 0.97
N PRO A 290 17.14 -19.80 2.18
CA PRO A 290 17.76 -18.66 2.82
C PRO A 290 19.01 -18.21 2.05
N ASP A 291 19.25 -16.90 1.98
CA ASP A 291 20.49 -16.35 1.43
C ASP A 291 21.65 -16.61 2.40
N LEU A 292 22.55 -17.51 2.03
CA LEU A 292 23.67 -17.93 2.87
C LEU A 292 24.57 -16.75 3.25
N SER A 293 24.74 -15.81 2.33
CA SER A 293 25.57 -14.65 2.54
C SER A 293 24.95 -13.67 3.53
N SER A 294 23.64 -13.36 3.43
CA SER A 294 22.93 -12.60 4.48
C SER A 294 22.98 -13.29 5.85
N LEU A 295 22.85 -14.62 5.91
CA LEU A 295 23.01 -15.36 7.17
C LEU A 295 24.44 -15.25 7.74
N ALA A 296 25.46 -15.28 6.90
CA ALA A 296 26.85 -15.09 7.30
C ALA A 296 27.08 -13.67 7.86
N TYR A 297 26.49 -12.64 7.24
CA TYR A 297 26.49 -11.28 7.81
C TYR A 297 25.88 -11.24 9.22
N LEU A 298 24.71 -11.87 9.44
CA LEU A 298 24.09 -11.92 10.77
C LEU A 298 25.00 -12.59 11.82
N LYS A 299 25.72 -13.66 11.46
CA LYS A 299 26.70 -14.28 12.36
C LYS A 299 27.87 -13.36 12.70
N ILE A 300 28.36 -12.60 11.72
CA ILE A 300 29.41 -11.61 11.94
C ILE A 300 28.92 -10.57 12.98
N TYR A 301 27.68 -10.10 12.85
CA TYR A 301 27.08 -9.16 13.80
C TYR A 301 26.95 -9.73 15.23
N GLU A 302 26.44 -10.96 15.36
CA GLU A 302 26.36 -11.65 16.66
C GLU A 302 27.73 -11.83 17.33
N LYS A 303 28.78 -12.09 16.53
CA LYS A 303 30.14 -12.21 17.04
C LYS A 303 30.69 -10.87 17.52
N PHE A 304 30.37 -9.75 16.86
CA PHE A 304 30.80 -8.43 17.31
C PHE A 304 30.08 -7.93 18.56
N THR A 305 28.78 -8.19 18.65
CA THR A 305 27.98 -7.82 19.83
C THR A 305 28.36 -8.61 21.10
N SER A 306 29.06 -9.74 20.94
CA SER A 306 29.53 -10.58 22.05
C SER A 306 31.03 -10.42 22.39
N VAL A 307 31.75 -9.50 21.73
CA VAL A 307 33.18 -9.24 22.02
C VAL A 307 33.32 -8.55 23.36
N THR A 308 33.99 -9.23 24.30
CA THR A 308 34.17 -8.72 25.67
C THR A 308 35.61 -8.44 26.05
N THR A 309 36.62 -9.03 25.38
CA THR A 309 38.03 -8.93 25.84
C THR A 309 39.11 -8.99 24.76
N ASP A 310 38.96 -9.75 23.68
CA ASP A 310 39.98 -9.86 22.61
C ASP A 310 39.39 -9.66 21.22
N PHE A 311 39.60 -8.47 20.67
CA PHE A 311 39.11 -8.10 19.33
C PHE A 311 39.82 -8.87 18.21
N ASN A 312 41.10 -9.22 18.37
CA ASN A 312 41.83 -9.98 17.35
C ASN A 312 41.28 -11.42 17.25
N ASN A 313 40.97 -12.05 18.38
CA ASN A 313 40.31 -13.35 18.37
C ASN A 313 38.90 -13.28 17.75
N ALA A 314 38.18 -12.17 17.95
CA ALA A 314 36.90 -11.95 17.29
C ALA A 314 37.05 -11.84 15.76
N LEU A 315 38.06 -11.10 15.29
CA LEU A 315 38.38 -10.99 13.86
C LEU A 315 38.76 -12.35 13.25
N ILE A 316 39.57 -13.16 13.93
CA ILE A 316 39.89 -14.52 13.50
C ILE A 316 38.61 -15.38 13.46
N GLY A 317 37.77 -15.26 14.48
CA GLY A 317 36.53 -16.02 14.62
C GLY A 317 35.50 -15.75 13.51
N ILE A 318 35.53 -14.58 12.87
CA ILE A 318 34.60 -14.20 11.78
C ILE A 318 35.11 -14.59 10.39
N MET A 319 36.40 -14.91 10.23
CA MET A 319 36.99 -15.29 8.92
C MET A 319 36.23 -16.40 8.18
N PRO A 320 35.72 -17.47 8.85
CA PRO A 320 34.92 -18.48 8.16
C PRO A 320 33.65 -17.91 7.51
N ASP A 321 32.99 -16.95 8.16
CA ASP A 321 31.77 -16.33 7.64
C ASP A 321 32.08 -15.33 6.53
N ILE A 322 33.21 -14.62 6.60
CA ILE A 322 33.71 -13.77 5.52
C ILE A 322 34.00 -14.61 4.26
N ASN A 323 34.59 -15.80 4.42
CA ASN A 323 34.84 -16.70 3.31
C ASN A 323 33.54 -17.19 2.64
N ILE A 324 32.49 -17.47 3.43
CA ILE A 324 31.16 -17.77 2.89
C ILE A 324 30.64 -16.58 2.06
N ILE A 325 30.78 -15.35 2.58
CA ILE A 325 30.35 -14.15 1.85
C ILE A 325 31.12 -14.02 0.53
N ALA A 326 32.44 -14.22 0.53
CA ALA A 326 33.27 -14.11 -0.66
C ALA A 326 32.93 -15.16 -1.73
N ILE A 327 32.54 -16.37 -1.33
CA ILE A 327 32.09 -17.43 -2.26
C ILE A 327 30.75 -17.03 -2.90
N GLU A 328 29.80 -16.56 -2.10
CA GLU A 328 28.47 -16.18 -2.57
C GLU A 328 28.47 -14.85 -3.36
N ARG A 329 29.47 -13.99 -3.12
CA ARG A 329 29.58 -12.64 -3.70
C ARG A 329 31.00 -12.39 -4.23
N PRO A 330 31.43 -13.11 -5.27
CA PRO A 330 32.81 -13.06 -5.76
C PRO A 330 33.21 -11.73 -6.40
N LEU A 331 32.22 -10.88 -6.75
CA LEU A 331 32.45 -9.56 -7.33
C LEU A 331 32.65 -8.47 -6.27
N GLU A 332 32.39 -8.78 -4.99
CA GLU A 332 32.53 -7.83 -3.89
C GLU A 332 33.90 -7.98 -3.22
N PRO A 333 34.53 -6.89 -2.77
CA PRO A 333 35.72 -6.99 -1.96
C PRO A 333 35.37 -7.66 -0.62
N PRO A 334 36.13 -8.68 -0.17
CA PRO A 334 35.98 -9.25 1.17
C PRO A 334 36.10 -8.19 2.26
N LEU A 335 35.33 -8.34 3.33
CA LEU A 335 35.36 -7.44 4.48
C LEU A 335 36.72 -7.40 5.17
N LEU A 336 37.43 -8.53 5.17
CA LEU A 336 38.76 -8.67 5.77
C LEU A 336 39.57 -9.71 4.98
N TYR A 337 40.82 -9.38 4.67
CA TYR A 337 41.80 -10.32 4.15
C TYR A 337 42.68 -10.89 5.27
N GLU A 338 43.19 -12.11 5.11
CA GLU A 338 44.06 -12.75 6.10
C GLU A 338 45.31 -11.92 6.44
N GLY A 339 45.92 -11.25 5.45
CA GLY A 339 47.08 -10.38 5.69
C GLY A 339 46.77 -9.15 6.55
N GLU A 340 45.52 -8.66 6.50
CA GLU A 340 45.08 -7.50 7.29
C GLU A 340 45.01 -7.82 8.79
N LEU A 341 44.90 -9.11 9.18
CA LEU A 341 44.93 -9.56 10.58
C LEU A 341 46.22 -9.19 11.33
N THR A 342 47.32 -9.00 10.60
CA THR A 342 48.63 -8.66 11.17
C THR A 342 49.10 -7.27 10.81
N GLN A 343 48.71 -6.77 9.63
CA GLN A 343 49.16 -5.48 9.10
C GLN A 343 48.25 -4.31 9.49
N GLY A 344 47.04 -4.60 9.99
CA GLY A 344 46.02 -3.60 10.25
C GLY A 344 45.29 -3.18 8.96
N TYR A 345 44.27 -2.33 9.13
CA TYR A 345 43.46 -1.83 8.03
C TYR A 345 44.03 -0.52 7.47
N THR A 346 44.16 -0.43 6.15
CA THR A 346 44.58 0.83 5.49
C THR A 346 43.40 1.76 5.24
N GLU A 347 43.66 3.07 5.14
CA GLU A 347 42.64 4.07 4.79
C GLU A 347 41.94 3.75 3.46
N LYS A 348 42.70 3.33 2.44
CA LYS A 348 42.14 2.95 1.14
C LYS A 348 41.15 1.79 1.28
N ARG A 349 41.49 0.78 2.08
CA ARG A 349 40.63 -0.38 2.34
C ARG A 349 39.39 0.01 3.12
N PHE A 350 39.50 0.95 4.07
CA PHE A 350 38.35 1.51 4.78
C PHE A 350 37.32 2.09 3.81
N TYR A 351 37.75 2.98 2.91
CA TYR A 351 36.83 3.60 1.95
C TYR A 351 36.28 2.63 0.90
N GLU A 352 37.04 1.60 0.52
CA GLU A 352 36.56 0.55 -0.39
C GLU A 352 35.38 -0.22 0.22
N ILE A 353 35.50 -0.63 1.50
CA ILE A 353 34.40 -1.32 2.21
C ILE A 353 33.26 -0.37 2.57
N LEU A 354 33.57 0.90 2.86
CA LEU A 354 32.52 1.91 3.07
C LEU A 354 31.69 2.13 1.80
N TYR A 355 32.34 2.13 0.63
CA TYR A 355 31.66 2.22 -0.66
C TYR A 355 30.81 0.97 -0.94
N LEU A 356 31.28 -0.22 -0.57
CA LEU A 356 30.48 -1.44 -0.60
C LEU A 356 29.19 -1.30 0.23
N ALA A 357 29.30 -0.83 1.47
CA ALA A 357 28.13 -0.59 2.32
C ALA A 357 27.17 0.42 1.68
N LYS A 358 27.69 1.48 1.07
CA LYS A 358 26.87 2.51 0.40
C LYS A 358 26.08 1.94 -0.77
N ASN A 359 26.69 1.08 -1.59
CA ASN A 359 26.01 0.46 -2.73
C ASN A 359 24.92 -0.54 -2.30
N LYS A 360 25.08 -1.16 -1.14
CA LYS A 360 24.10 -2.09 -0.58
C LYS A 360 22.98 -1.40 0.20
N LEU A 361 23.13 -0.12 0.56
CA LEU A 361 22.26 0.57 1.51
C LEU A 361 20.77 0.47 1.16
N THR A 362 20.43 0.51 -0.14
CA THR A 362 19.04 0.42 -0.62
C THR A 362 18.58 -1.02 -0.86
N SER A 363 19.43 -1.86 -1.41
CA SER A 363 19.04 -3.21 -1.85
C SER A 363 19.16 -4.27 -0.74
N LEU A 364 20.10 -4.11 0.19
CA LEU A 364 20.38 -5.03 1.30
C LEU A 364 20.75 -4.21 2.56
N PRO A 365 19.79 -3.45 3.15
CA PRO A 365 20.08 -2.53 4.26
C PRO A 365 20.69 -3.22 5.49
N HIS A 366 20.34 -4.47 5.77
CA HIS A 366 20.90 -5.25 6.87
C HIS A 366 22.39 -5.54 6.67
N GLU A 367 22.82 -5.86 5.45
CA GLU A 367 24.24 -6.11 5.16
C GLU A 367 25.05 -4.83 5.15
N ALA A 368 24.47 -3.76 4.63
CA ALA A 368 25.07 -2.44 4.70
C ALA A 368 25.30 -2.06 6.17
N PHE A 369 24.27 -2.16 7.02
CA PHE A 369 24.38 -1.89 8.45
C PHE A 369 25.48 -2.71 9.13
N ILE A 370 25.51 -4.04 8.91
CA ILE A 370 26.53 -4.90 9.53
C ILE A 370 27.93 -4.56 9.03
N THR A 371 28.06 -4.13 7.77
CA THR A 371 29.33 -3.62 7.22
C THR A 371 29.74 -2.31 7.91
N LEU A 372 28.81 -1.40 8.21
CA LEU A 372 29.09 -0.19 8.98
C LEU A 372 29.50 -0.50 10.41
N GLU A 373 28.86 -1.49 11.05
CA GLU A 373 29.20 -1.94 12.40
C GLU A 373 30.59 -2.59 12.42
N PHE A 374 30.94 -3.38 11.39
CA PHE A 374 32.29 -3.91 11.21
C PHE A 374 33.33 -2.77 11.16
N LEU A 375 33.11 -1.77 10.29
CA LEU A 375 34.00 -0.62 10.16
C LEU A 375 34.09 0.23 11.44
N ARG A 376 32.95 0.43 12.14
CA ARG A 376 32.90 1.12 13.44
C ARG A 376 33.74 0.40 14.48
N ASN A 377 33.63 -0.93 14.56
CA ASN A 377 34.43 -1.72 15.50
C ASN A 377 35.93 -1.66 15.18
N LEU A 378 36.33 -1.70 13.89
CA LEU A 378 37.74 -1.51 13.52
C LEU A 378 38.29 -0.15 13.99
N LEU A 379 37.49 0.92 13.88
CA LEU A 379 37.85 2.24 14.39
C LEU A 379 37.92 2.27 15.92
N LYS A 380 36.96 1.65 16.61
CA LYS A 380 36.85 1.61 18.08
C LYS A 380 38.05 0.93 18.74
N TYR A 381 38.60 -0.10 18.10
CA TYR A 381 39.73 -0.87 18.60
C TYR A 381 41.08 -0.48 17.93
N ASP A 382 41.16 0.73 17.36
CA ASP A 382 42.38 1.29 16.75
C ASP A 382 43.04 0.38 15.70
N TYR A 383 42.24 -0.43 14.99
CA TYR A 383 42.72 -1.32 13.94
C TYR A 383 43.09 -0.58 12.65
N ILE A 384 42.80 0.72 12.61
CA ILE A 384 43.12 1.64 11.53
C ILE A 384 44.09 2.67 12.06
N SER A 385 45.32 2.66 11.53
CA SER A 385 46.41 3.50 12.06
C SER A 385 46.30 4.98 11.70
N THR A 386 45.38 5.35 10.81
CA THR A 386 45.20 6.73 10.33
C THR A 386 43.90 7.34 10.86
N ILE A 387 43.94 8.65 11.14
CA ILE A 387 42.75 9.42 11.50
C ILE A 387 41.85 9.52 10.26
N ILE A 388 40.66 8.94 10.34
CA ILE A 388 39.67 8.93 9.26
C ILE A 388 38.59 9.97 9.52
N ASN A 389 38.16 10.67 8.47
CA ASN A 389 36.93 11.46 8.51
C ASN A 389 35.72 10.52 8.56
N LYS A 390 34.96 10.56 9.67
CA LYS A 390 33.80 9.69 9.90
C LYS A 390 32.48 10.26 9.36
N ASP A 391 32.48 11.40 8.70
CA ASP A 391 31.28 12.08 8.17
C ASP A 391 30.42 11.15 7.29
N ILE A 392 31.04 10.44 6.35
CA ILE A 392 30.33 9.54 5.43
C ILE A 392 29.72 8.36 6.21
N LEU A 393 30.47 7.78 7.14
CA LEU A 393 30.01 6.70 8.01
C LEU A 393 28.80 7.16 8.85
N ALA A 394 28.93 8.31 9.51
CA ALA A 394 27.87 8.91 10.32
C ALA A 394 26.62 9.26 9.51
N THR A 395 26.79 9.78 8.29
CA THR A 395 25.67 10.06 7.39
C THR A 395 24.89 8.79 7.05
N MET A 396 25.56 7.67 6.84
CA MET A 396 24.89 6.40 6.54
C MET A 396 24.07 5.85 7.73
N TYR A 397 24.53 6.05 8.97
CA TYR A 397 23.73 5.75 10.17
C TYR A 397 22.49 6.65 10.26
N LEU A 398 22.63 7.95 9.97
CA LEU A 398 21.51 8.89 9.89
C LEU A 398 20.51 8.48 8.81
N ASP A 399 20.99 8.06 7.64
CA ASP A 399 20.16 7.62 6.53
C ASP A 399 19.34 6.36 6.88
N LEU A 400 19.97 5.37 7.54
CA LEU A 400 19.28 4.19 8.06
C LEU A 400 18.23 4.56 9.11
N PHE A 401 18.57 5.46 10.04
CA PHE A 401 17.64 5.95 11.06
C PHE A 401 16.46 6.72 10.46
N ARG A 402 16.68 7.53 9.42
CA ARG A 402 15.60 8.25 8.70
C ARG A 402 14.67 7.29 7.97
N TRP A 403 15.20 6.21 7.41
CA TRP A 403 14.41 5.16 6.76
C TRP A 403 13.58 4.37 7.77
N CYS A 404 14.24 3.71 8.72
CA CYS A 404 13.63 2.90 9.77
C CYS A 404 14.16 3.37 11.13
N PRO A 405 13.47 4.33 11.78
CA PRO A 405 13.90 4.83 13.08
C PRO A 405 13.96 3.69 14.11
N ASN A 406 15.14 3.47 14.69
CA ASN A 406 15.35 2.43 15.71
C ASN A 406 16.64 2.69 16.51
N SER A 407 16.70 2.23 17.75
CA SER A 407 17.91 2.29 18.58
C SER A 407 19.09 1.46 18.06
N LEU A 408 18.82 0.46 17.22
CA LEU A 408 19.83 -0.32 16.49
C LEU A 408 20.76 0.59 15.68
N PHE A 409 20.21 1.61 15.01
CA PHE A 409 20.98 2.47 14.10
C PHE A 409 21.59 3.68 14.80
N ILE A 410 20.93 4.23 15.83
CA ILE A 410 21.45 5.36 16.61
C ILE A 410 21.19 5.13 18.09
N ASN A 411 22.28 4.96 18.84
CA ASN A 411 22.33 4.85 20.29
C ASN A 411 23.56 5.61 20.84
N GLU A 412 23.67 5.69 22.16
CA GLU A 412 24.73 6.44 22.83
C GLU A 412 26.13 5.95 22.47
N GLU A 413 26.32 4.62 22.31
CA GLU A 413 27.60 4.02 21.94
C GLU A 413 28.01 4.44 20.53
N ILE A 414 27.11 4.30 19.56
CA ILE A 414 27.34 4.70 18.17
C ILE A 414 27.68 6.18 18.08
N VAL A 415 26.93 7.05 18.78
CA VAL A 415 27.20 8.49 18.76
C VAL A 415 28.53 8.82 19.41
N THR A 416 28.89 8.16 20.52
CA THR A 416 30.18 8.35 21.18
C THR A 416 31.33 8.00 20.24
N ASP A 417 31.27 6.83 19.61
CA ASP A 417 32.31 6.34 18.69
C ASP A 417 32.44 7.20 17.43
N LEU A 418 31.32 7.74 16.92
CA LEU A 418 31.32 8.57 15.72
C LEU A 418 31.62 10.04 16.00
N SER A 419 31.32 10.57 17.18
CA SER A 419 31.45 12.01 17.50
C SER A 419 32.87 12.55 17.31
N GLN A 420 33.88 11.71 17.52
CA GLN A 420 35.29 12.05 17.29
C GLN A 420 35.61 12.00 15.80
N HIS A 421 36.13 13.11 15.26
CA HIS A 421 36.49 13.25 13.83
C HIS A 421 35.30 13.26 12.85
N THR A 422 34.13 13.67 13.34
CA THR A 422 32.97 14.07 12.54
C THR A 422 32.78 15.59 12.62
N SER A 423 32.30 16.18 11.52
CA SER A 423 31.96 17.59 11.42
C SER A 423 30.93 18.01 12.48
N SER A 424 30.98 19.28 12.91
CA SER A 424 30.07 19.80 13.94
C SER A 424 28.59 19.65 13.56
N VAL A 425 28.26 19.83 12.28
CA VAL A 425 26.87 19.74 11.78
C VAL A 425 26.29 18.35 12.00
N ILE A 426 27.01 17.30 11.59
CA ILE A 426 26.53 15.92 11.71
C ILE A 426 26.52 15.49 13.19
N ARG A 427 27.53 15.90 13.95
CA ARG A 427 27.60 15.63 15.40
C ARG A 427 26.41 16.25 16.15
N ASP A 428 26.09 17.51 15.86
CA ASP A 428 24.97 18.20 16.49
C ASP A 428 23.63 17.51 16.16
N GLU A 429 23.48 16.99 14.94
CA GLU A 429 22.30 16.20 14.54
C GLU A 429 22.20 14.88 15.32
N LEU A 430 23.29 14.11 15.39
CA LEU A 430 23.35 12.86 16.16
C LEU A 430 23.04 13.08 17.65
N GLU A 431 23.65 14.10 18.26
CA GLU A 431 23.37 14.46 19.65
C GLU A 431 21.92 14.92 19.86
N LYS A 432 21.35 15.67 18.90
CA LYS A 432 19.95 16.10 18.96
C LYS A 432 19.01 14.89 18.97
N ILE A 433 19.30 13.86 18.16
CA ILE A 433 18.53 12.61 18.15
C ILE A 433 18.56 11.94 19.53
N ILE A 434 19.74 11.75 20.12
CA ILE A 434 19.87 11.12 21.45
C ILE A 434 19.16 11.93 22.53
N LYS A 435 19.31 13.26 22.54
CA LYS A 435 18.63 14.15 23.50
C LYS A 435 17.11 14.01 23.40
N LEU A 436 16.56 13.99 22.19
CA LEU A 436 15.12 13.84 21.98
C LEU A 436 14.62 12.43 22.32
N LYS A 437 15.37 11.38 21.97
CA LYS A 437 15.05 9.99 22.36
C LYS A 437 14.98 9.85 23.88
N THR A 438 15.98 10.36 24.59
CA THR A 438 16.03 10.33 26.06
C THR A 438 14.91 11.14 26.69
N TYR A 439 14.58 12.30 26.11
CA TYR A 439 13.45 13.12 26.56
C TYR A 439 12.12 12.36 26.45
N TYR A 440 11.89 11.68 25.32
CA TYR A 440 10.63 11.01 25.03
C TYR A 440 10.47 9.64 25.71
N ALA A 441 11.57 8.93 26.00
CA ALA A 441 11.57 7.70 26.80
C ALA A 441 10.96 7.90 28.21
N ASN A 442 10.91 9.14 28.73
CA ASN A 442 10.31 9.46 30.02
C ASN A 442 8.78 9.69 29.97
N ASN A 443 8.07 9.14 28.96
CA ASN A 443 6.62 9.28 28.76
C ASN A 443 6.11 10.73 28.61
N LEU A 444 7.00 11.70 28.35
CA LEU A 444 6.66 13.11 28.15
C LEU A 444 5.98 13.39 26.80
N ILE A 445 5.79 12.36 25.98
CA ILE A 445 5.16 12.44 24.66
C ILE A 445 3.69 12.84 24.77
N LEU A 446 2.96 12.20 25.67
CA LEU A 446 1.53 12.45 25.84
C LEU A 446 1.28 13.86 26.39
N THR A 447 2.21 14.39 27.18
CA THR A 447 2.19 15.79 27.64
C THR A 447 2.52 16.75 26.50
N ASP A 448 3.58 16.51 25.71
CA ASP A 448 3.92 17.37 24.57
C ASP A 448 2.81 17.40 23.50
N LEU A 449 2.16 16.26 23.23
CA LEU A 449 1.01 16.17 22.31
C LEU A 449 -0.20 16.98 22.79
N LYS A 450 -0.43 17.04 24.11
CA LYS A 450 -1.56 17.78 24.71
C LYS A 450 -1.27 19.26 24.87
N GLU A 451 -0.07 19.61 25.32
CA GLU A 451 0.29 20.97 25.74
C GLU A 451 0.96 21.79 24.63
N LYS A 452 1.67 21.14 23.70
CA LYS A 452 2.48 21.82 22.68
C LYS A 452 2.41 21.12 21.31
N PRO A 453 1.21 20.94 20.73
CA PRO A 453 1.04 20.23 19.45
C PRO A 453 1.78 20.90 18.29
N ASP A 454 2.01 22.21 18.34
CA ASP A 454 2.70 22.96 17.28
C ASP A 454 4.19 22.63 17.18
N LEU A 455 4.83 22.23 18.29
CA LEU A 455 6.24 21.78 18.26
C LEU A 455 6.40 20.49 17.45
N ILE A 456 5.39 19.62 17.50
CA ILE A 456 5.38 18.34 16.78
C ILE A 456 5.03 18.56 15.31
N LYS A 457 4.15 19.51 14.99
CA LYS A 457 3.81 19.85 13.60
C LYS A 457 4.98 20.44 12.82
N ASN A 458 5.86 21.18 13.49
CA ASN A 458 6.92 21.96 12.83
C ASN A 458 8.32 21.33 12.89
N ASP A 459 8.59 20.36 13.78
CA ASP A 459 9.91 19.71 13.90
C ASP A 459 9.84 18.26 13.37
N GLU A 460 10.29 18.06 12.13
CA GLU A 460 10.33 16.76 11.45
C GLU A 460 11.08 15.68 12.25
N LEU A 461 12.14 16.06 12.98
CA LEU A 461 12.89 15.12 13.80
C LEU A 461 12.06 14.60 14.99
N ARG A 462 11.23 15.46 15.58
CA ARG A 462 10.29 15.05 16.63
C ARG A 462 9.21 14.13 16.07
N LYS A 463 8.67 14.42 14.88
CA LYS A 463 7.71 13.52 14.21
C LYS A 463 8.33 12.13 14.01
N LEU A 464 9.56 12.08 13.50
CA LEU A 464 10.28 10.83 13.26
C LEU A 464 10.45 10.02 14.56
N ILE A 465 10.95 10.65 15.63
CA ILE A 465 11.14 9.99 16.93
C ILE A 465 9.81 9.54 17.54
N LEU A 466 8.75 10.34 17.40
CA LEU A 466 7.41 9.97 17.87
C LEU A 466 6.85 8.75 17.11
N THR A 467 6.97 8.72 15.79
CA THR A 467 6.58 7.54 15.00
C THR A 467 7.34 6.28 15.44
N THR A 468 8.59 6.45 15.87
CA THR A 468 9.42 5.35 16.39
C THR A 468 8.85 4.75 17.68
N GLU A 469 8.43 5.58 18.63
CA GLU A 469 7.80 5.13 19.89
C GLU A 469 6.51 4.37 19.61
N PHE A 470 5.64 4.91 18.74
CA PHE A 470 4.38 4.25 18.40
C PHE A 470 4.58 2.93 17.67
N MET A 471 5.70 2.76 16.98
CA MET A 471 6.10 1.51 16.32
C MET A 471 6.84 0.54 17.27
N GLY A 472 7.07 0.91 18.53
CA GLY A 472 7.76 0.11 19.53
C GLY A 472 9.26 -0.09 19.25
N GLY A 473 9.89 0.90 18.62
CA GLY A 473 11.30 0.87 18.18
C GLY A 473 12.28 1.63 19.07
N LEU A 474 11.83 2.17 20.21
CA LEU A 474 12.66 2.94 21.15
C LEU A 474 13.06 2.14 22.39
#